data_AF-A0A7S4NBV9-F1
#
_entry.id   AF-A0A7S4NBV9-F1
#
_cell.length_a   1.000
_cell.length_b   1.000
_cell.length_c   1.000
_cell.angle_alpha   90.00
_cell.angle_beta   90.00
_cell.angle_gamma   90.00
#
_symmetry.space_group_name_H-M   'P 1'
#
loop_
_entity.id
_entity.type
_entity.pdbx_description
1 polymer ?
#
loop_
_entity_poly.entity_id
_entity_poly.type
_entity_poly.pdbx_seq_one_letter_code
_entity_poly.pdbx_strand_id
1 'polypeptide(L)'
;MYRQHMTRFLEWLFANQRTYGLITPAFLQDLEAAEGRKTPNGLPTAHYLEHILSQKDIIPIDFVRFKAEHFMHWISFLLREKPDLAFSTCSSYRSSLMYIVHLYDVPVKEFHEIEQVLTNHFVGLKKKCNRQAAKDRSVKVTVGKDPLPFTIYQVLAKEMLCKMDREFIWGRTFMIISWNLMSRSSNTAGLLYNHMDFANDAFQFYIIHQKNDQAGDKARDPKHVYANTTNPSICPILSLGIYWLMFPVDHSTSGGRLFPGTSQYERFRKLFSQRLLNDRDVLTALENNGLHVGDLGE
;
A
#
# COMPACT_ATOMS: atom_id res chain seq x y z
N MET A 1 5.36 4.03 3.42
CA MET A 1 3.99 4.47 3.78
C MET A 1 3.93 5.07 5.19
N TYR A 2 4.19 4.31 6.26
CA TYR A 2 4.10 4.84 7.64
C TYR A 2 5.04 6.04 7.91
N ARG A 3 6.27 6.02 7.38
CA ARG A 3 7.24 7.13 7.55
C ARG A 3 6.74 8.46 6.93
N GLN A 4 6.23 8.41 5.69
CA GLN A 4 5.65 9.57 4.99
C GLN A 4 4.43 10.17 5.71
N HIS A 5 3.63 9.34 6.38
CA HIS A 5 2.50 9.83 7.14
C HIS A 5 2.95 10.56 8.41
N MET A 6 4.07 10.15 9.01
CA MET A 6 4.62 10.78 10.21
C MET A 6 5.44 12.02 9.91
N THR A 7 6.08 12.13 8.74
CA THR A 7 6.77 13.38 8.37
C THR A 7 5.82 14.57 8.42
N ARG A 8 4.59 14.42 7.89
CA ARG A 8 3.56 15.47 7.99
C ARG A 8 3.17 15.83 9.42
N PHE A 9 3.12 14.85 10.32
CA PHE A 9 2.82 15.13 11.73
C PHE A 9 3.97 15.89 12.39
N LEU A 10 5.21 15.48 12.13
CA LEU A 10 6.41 16.12 12.66
C LEU A 10 6.60 17.54 12.12
N GLU A 11 6.34 17.78 10.83
CA GLU A 11 6.33 19.11 10.22
C GLU A 11 5.32 20.03 10.93
N TRP A 12 4.10 19.55 11.15
CA TRP A 12 3.07 20.31 11.86
C TRP A 12 3.45 20.54 13.32
N LEU A 13 3.99 19.53 14.00
CA LEU A 13 4.38 19.63 15.40
C LEU A 13 5.52 20.63 15.58
N PHE A 14 6.49 20.63 14.67
CA PHE A 14 7.58 21.61 14.64
C PHE A 14 7.07 23.03 14.39
N ALA A 15 6.18 23.21 13.42
CA ALA A 15 5.55 24.52 13.16
C ALA A 15 4.80 25.06 14.38
N ASN A 16 4.28 24.18 15.24
CA ASN A 16 3.56 24.51 16.47
C ASN A 16 4.39 24.25 17.74
N GLN A 17 5.72 24.19 17.64
CA GLN A 17 6.59 23.83 18.77
C GLN A 17 6.50 24.84 19.92
N ARG A 18 6.22 26.12 19.64
CA ARG A 18 5.99 27.14 20.67
C ARG A 18 4.75 26.86 21.53
N THR A 19 3.77 26.15 20.97
CA THR A 19 2.51 25.84 21.63
C THR A 19 2.60 24.54 22.43
N TYR A 20 3.22 23.50 21.86
CA TYR A 20 3.22 22.17 22.45
C TYR A 20 4.50 21.81 23.19
N GLY A 21 5.66 22.34 22.77
CA GLY A 21 6.95 22.07 23.42
C GLY A 21 7.33 20.59 23.45
N LEU A 22 6.96 19.81 22.43
CA LEU A 22 7.13 18.36 22.37
C LEU A 22 8.32 17.91 21.52
N ILE A 23 8.92 18.78 20.71
CA ILE A 23 10.14 18.46 19.97
C ILE A 23 11.34 18.39 20.94
N THR A 24 12.14 17.33 20.84
CA THR A 24 13.30 17.13 21.72
C THR A 24 14.46 18.08 21.39
N PRO A 25 15.28 18.46 22.39
CA PRO A 25 16.47 19.29 22.15
C PRO A 25 17.48 18.64 21.19
N ALA A 26 17.65 17.31 21.27
CA ALA A 26 18.56 16.57 20.39
C ALA A 26 18.14 16.68 18.92
N PHE A 27 16.83 16.61 18.64
CA PHE A 27 16.31 16.81 17.29
C PHE A 27 16.51 18.25 16.80
N LEU A 28 16.31 19.26 17.67
CA LEU A 28 16.55 20.66 17.30
C LEU A 28 18.02 20.92 16.96
N GLN A 29 18.93 20.40 17.77
CA GLN A 29 20.37 20.53 17.57
C GLN A 29 20.82 19.89 16.26
N ASP A 30 20.33 18.67 15.96
CA ASP A 30 20.65 18.01 14.69
C ASP A 30 20.03 18.74 13.49
N LEU A 31 18.80 19.26 13.62
CA LEU A 31 18.17 20.03 12.55
C LEU A 31 18.95 21.32 12.24
N GLU A 32 19.64 21.89 13.24
CA GLU A 32 20.50 23.07 13.10
C GLU A 32 21.92 22.75 12.58
N ALA A 33 22.37 21.50 12.67
CA ALA A 33 23.75 21.12 12.41
C ALA A 33 24.17 21.13 10.93
N ALA A 34 23.24 21.11 9.97
CA ALA A 34 23.59 21.11 8.54
C ALA A 34 22.61 21.87 7.65
N GLU A 35 23.18 22.57 6.67
CA GLU A 35 22.44 23.21 5.58
C GLU A 35 21.73 22.15 4.72
N GLY A 36 20.48 22.44 4.30
CA GLY A 36 19.64 21.50 3.53
C GLY A 36 18.69 20.62 4.35
N ARG A 37 18.79 20.63 5.68
CA ARG A 37 17.83 19.93 6.57
C ARG A 37 16.54 20.73 6.81
N LYS A 38 16.59 22.03 6.56
CA LYS A 38 15.45 22.97 6.64
C LYS A 38 15.01 23.43 5.25
N THR A 39 13.71 23.61 5.10
CA THR A 39 13.09 24.37 4.01
C THR A 39 13.43 25.86 4.14
N PRO A 40 13.23 26.68 3.09
CA PRO A 40 13.42 28.13 3.16
C PRO A 40 12.62 28.81 4.30
N ASN A 41 11.51 28.20 4.71
CA ASN A 41 10.64 28.70 5.78
C ASN A 41 11.08 28.20 7.17
N GLY A 42 12.24 27.56 7.29
CA GLY A 42 12.80 27.06 8.55
C GLY A 42 12.19 25.75 9.05
N LEU A 43 11.23 25.15 8.33
CA LEU A 43 10.65 23.84 8.68
C LEU A 43 11.58 22.70 8.28
N PRO A 44 11.63 21.57 9.01
CA PRO A 44 12.39 20.39 8.58
C PRO A 44 11.90 19.89 7.22
N THR A 45 12.82 19.45 6.35
CA THR A 45 12.45 18.87 5.06
C THR A 45 11.92 17.44 5.23
N ALA A 46 10.97 17.02 4.39
CA ALA A 46 10.45 15.66 4.41
C ALA A 46 11.55 14.60 4.25
N HIS A 47 12.54 14.86 3.38
CA HIS A 47 13.68 13.98 3.17
C HIS A 47 14.52 13.80 4.45
N TYR A 48 14.77 14.89 5.18
CA TYR A 48 15.47 14.84 6.46
C TYR A 48 14.68 14.05 7.53
N LEU A 49 13.36 14.30 7.63
CA LEU A 49 12.51 13.56 8.57
C LEU A 49 12.47 12.07 8.25
N GLU A 50 12.39 11.69 6.98
CA GLU A 50 12.47 10.28 6.58
C GLU A 50 13.81 9.65 6.94
N HIS A 51 14.91 10.39 6.80
CA HIS A 51 16.24 9.94 7.19
C HIS A 51 16.33 9.65 8.69
N ILE A 52 15.90 10.59 9.54
CA ILE A 52 15.92 10.41 11.00
C ILE A 52 15.07 9.22 11.44
N LEU A 53 13.86 9.10 10.89
CA LEU A 53 12.97 7.97 11.18
C LEU A 53 13.52 6.63 10.68
N SER A 54 14.56 6.65 9.85
CA SER A 54 15.22 5.45 9.35
C SER A 54 16.41 5.03 10.22
N GLN A 55 17.20 5.99 10.71
CA GLN A 55 18.38 5.72 11.55
C GLN A 55 17.99 5.37 13.00
N LYS A 56 16.91 5.96 13.51
CA LYS A 56 16.42 5.81 14.90
C LYS A 56 17.33 6.37 16.00
N ASP A 57 18.46 6.97 15.64
CA ASP A 57 19.41 7.53 16.62
C ASP A 57 18.86 8.76 17.34
N ILE A 58 17.97 9.50 16.70
CA ILE A 58 17.39 10.74 17.22
C ILE A 58 15.89 10.55 17.40
N ILE A 59 15.43 10.76 18.63
CA ILE A 59 14.02 10.73 18.99
C ILE A 59 13.43 12.13 18.75
N PRO A 60 12.53 12.34 17.78
CA PRO A 60 12.04 13.67 17.43
C PRO A 60 10.98 14.21 18.40
N ILE A 61 10.29 13.33 19.13
CA ILE A 61 9.17 13.68 20.01
C ILE A 61 9.52 13.27 21.45
N ASP A 62 9.28 14.16 22.40
CA ASP A 62 9.26 13.85 23.82
C ASP A 62 8.01 13.03 24.15
N PHE A 63 8.16 11.70 24.13
CA PHE A 63 7.06 10.77 24.40
C PHE A 63 6.56 10.80 25.86
N VAL A 64 7.37 11.31 26.79
CA VAL A 64 6.98 11.45 28.21
C VAL A 64 5.92 12.55 28.36
N ARG A 65 6.09 13.65 27.61
CA ARG A 65 5.11 14.77 27.61
C ARG A 65 4.00 14.59 26.58
N PHE A 66 4.19 13.72 25.61
CA PHE A 66 3.23 13.47 24.56
C PHE A 66 1.93 12.88 25.11
N LYS A 67 0.79 13.32 24.56
CA LYS A 67 -0.55 12.89 24.95
C LYS A 67 -1.38 12.69 23.70
N ALA A 68 -2.38 11.82 23.78
CA ALA A 68 -3.32 11.58 22.70
C ALA A 68 -4.00 12.86 22.17
N GLU A 69 -4.24 13.84 23.04
CA GLU A 69 -4.85 15.14 22.69
C GLU A 69 -4.02 15.93 21.67
N HIS A 70 -2.69 15.91 21.78
CA HIS A 70 -1.81 16.60 20.83
C HIS A 70 -1.98 16.05 19.41
N PHE A 71 -2.11 14.72 19.29
CA PHE A 71 -2.39 14.07 18.02
C PHE A 71 -3.81 14.37 17.53
N MET A 72 -4.80 14.38 18.42
CA MET A 72 -6.18 14.70 18.05
C MET A 72 -6.36 16.16 17.61
N HIS A 73 -5.58 17.10 18.16
CA HIS A 73 -5.52 18.48 17.68
C HIS A 73 -5.01 18.55 16.24
N TRP A 74 -3.97 17.79 15.91
CA TRP A 74 -3.48 17.69 14.54
C TRP A 74 -4.51 17.09 13.58
N ILE A 75 -5.15 15.98 13.95
CA ILE A 75 -6.21 15.38 13.13
C ILE A 75 -7.37 16.37 12.92
N SER A 76 -7.74 17.14 13.96
CA SER A 76 -8.77 18.17 13.86
C SER A 76 -8.34 19.32 12.95
N PHE A 77 -7.08 19.75 13.02
CA PHE A 77 -6.50 20.72 12.09
C PHE A 77 -6.57 20.23 10.64
N LEU A 78 -6.16 18.98 10.39
CA LEU A 78 -6.22 18.38 9.05
C LEU A 78 -7.64 18.32 8.50
N LEU A 79 -8.64 18.01 9.33
CA LEU A 79 -10.04 17.96 8.91
C LEU A 79 -10.64 19.35 8.68
N ARG A 80 -10.09 20.40 9.28
CA ARG A 80 -10.47 21.80 8.98
C ARG A 80 -9.90 22.23 7.63
N GLU A 81 -8.63 21.93 7.38
CA GLU A 81 -7.95 22.23 6.12
C GLU A 81 -8.50 21.41 4.95
N LYS A 82 -8.87 20.14 5.21
CA LYS A 82 -9.40 19.20 4.23
C LYS A 82 -10.63 18.49 4.78
N PRO A 83 -11.82 19.10 4.67
CA PRO A 83 -13.07 18.51 5.15
C PRO A 83 -13.39 17.13 4.55
N ASP A 84 -13.00 16.91 3.29
CA ASP A 84 -13.25 15.67 2.55
C ASP A 84 -12.21 14.56 2.84
N LEU A 85 -11.35 14.75 3.84
CA LEU A 85 -10.33 13.77 4.18
C LEU A 85 -10.99 12.46 4.67
N ALA A 86 -10.75 11.37 3.93
CA ALA A 86 -11.31 10.07 4.26
C ALA A 86 -10.86 9.55 5.63
N PHE A 87 -11.78 8.91 6.36
CA PHE A 87 -11.49 8.28 7.66
C PHE A 87 -10.35 7.25 7.57
N SER A 88 -10.24 6.53 6.45
CA SER A 88 -9.15 5.59 6.20
C SER A 88 -7.77 6.26 6.27
N THR A 89 -7.64 7.47 5.72
CA THR A 89 -6.41 8.27 5.78
C THR A 89 -6.08 8.68 7.22
N CYS A 90 -7.08 9.14 7.99
CA CYS A 90 -6.92 9.40 9.43
C CYS A 90 -6.45 8.15 10.18
N SER A 91 -7.04 6.99 9.87
CA SER A 91 -6.64 5.72 10.47
C SER A 91 -5.20 5.34 10.12
N SER A 92 -4.74 5.59 8.89
CA SER A 92 -3.35 5.39 8.48
C SER A 92 -2.40 6.30 9.26
N TYR A 93 -2.77 7.55 9.53
CA TYR A 93 -1.98 8.44 10.40
C TYR A 93 -1.83 7.87 11.81
N ARG A 94 -2.92 7.39 12.41
CA ARG A 94 -2.88 6.71 13.72
C ARG A 94 -1.95 5.50 13.72
N SER A 95 -2.06 4.63 12.72
CA SER A 95 -1.18 3.46 12.61
C SER A 95 0.29 3.85 12.49
N SER A 96 0.58 4.95 11.80
CA SER A 96 1.94 5.48 11.70
C SER A 96 2.47 6.02 13.03
N LEU A 97 1.62 6.64 13.86
CA LEU A 97 1.99 7.04 15.21
C LEU A 97 2.33 5.82 16.05
N MET A 98 1.48 4.80 16.06
CA MET A 98 1.74 3.56 16.83
C MET A 98 3.04 2.89 16.39
N TYR A 99 3.30 2.85 15.08
CA TYR A 99 4.57 2.35 14.56
C TYR A 99 5.77 3.11 15.13
N ILE A 100 5.71 4.45 15.21
CA ILE A 100 6.80 5.25 15.77
C ILE A 100 6.95 5.06 17.27
N VAL A 101 5.85 4.95 18.02
CA VAL A 101 5.94 4.71 19.47
C VAL A 101 6.59 3.36 19.76
N HIS A 102 6.28 2.34 18.97
CA HIS A 102 7.00 1.06 19.01
C HIS A 102 8.46 1.16 18.52
N LEU A 103 8.75 2.04 17.56
CA LEU A 103 10.09 2.18 16.98
C LEU A 103 11.14 2.67 17.98
N TYR A 104 10.70 3.50 18.93
CA TYR A 104 11.54 4.15 19.94
C TYR A 104 11.40 3.53 21.34
N ASP A 105 10.84 2.33 21.44
CA ASP A 105 10.72 1.54 22.69
C ASP A 105 10.13 2.34 23.87
N VAL A 106 9.12 3.16 23.61
CA VAL A 106 8.44 3.96 24.65
C VAL A 106 7.84 3.04 25.72
N PRO A 107 7.94 3.38 27.02
CA PRO A 107 7.42 2.55 28.10
C PRO A 107 5.96 2.10 27.90
N VAL A 108 5.70 0.81 28.16
CA VAL A 108 4.41 0.15 27.87
C VAL A 108 3.22 0.85 28.54
N LYS A 109 3.41 1.40 29.74
CA LYS A 109 2.35 2.08 30.49
C LYS A 109 1.87 3.35 29.80
N GLU A 110 2.80 4.21 29.39
CA GLU A 110 2.52 5.48 28.69
C GLU A 110 1.89 5.20 27.33
N PHE A 111 2.40 4.17 26.63
CA PHE A 111 1.85 3.71 25.36
C PHE A 111 0.40 3.25 25.47
N HIS A 112 0.07 2.43 26.47
CA HIS A 112 -1.28 1.87 26.63
C HIS A 112 -2.34 2.95 26.87
N GLU A 113 -2.02 3.96 27.69
CA GLU A 113 -2.90 5.09 27.95
C GLU A 113 -3.18 5.90 26.67
N ILE A 114 -2.14 6.20 25.89
CA ILE A 114 -2.26 6.90 24.61
C ILE A 114 -3.11 6.08 23.63
N GLU A 115 -2.86 4.77 23.52
CA GLU A 115 -3.59 3.89 22.61
C GLU A 115 -5.08 3.80 22.96
N GLN A 116 -5.41 3.65 24.23
CA GLN A 116 -6.79 3.55 24.69
C GLN A 116 -7.56 4.84 24.38
N VAL A 117 -6.98 6.01 24.72
CA VAL A 117 -7.60 7.31 24.46
C VAL A 117 -7.79 7.55 22.97
N LEU A 118 -6.77 7.29 22.15
CA LEU A 118 -6.89 7.40 20.70
C LEU A 118 -7.95 6.46 20.14
N THR A 119 -8.12 5.26 20.69
CA THR A 119 -9.16 4.30 20.23
C THR A 119 -10.54 4.87 20.39
N ASN A 120 -10.83 5.44 21.57
CA ASN A 120 -12.11 6.05 21.85
C ASN A 120 -12.38 7.25 20.94
N HIS A 121 -11.39 8.12 20.73
CA HIS A 121 -11.53 9.26 19.82
C HIS A 121 -11.76 8.84 18.37
N PHE A 122 -11.04 7.82 17.88
CA PHE A 122 -11.19 7.35 16.50
C PHE A 122 -12.52 6.65 16.25
N VAL A 123 -13.09 5.97 17.25
CA VAL A 123 -14.47 5.48 17.18
C VAL A 123 -15.46 6.65 17.04
N GLY A 124 -15.27 7.72 17.82
CA GLY A 124 -16.08 8.95 17.71
C GLY A 124 -15.94 9.62 16.34
N LEU A 125 -14.72 9.71 15.83
CA LEU A 125 -14.42 10.27 14.51
C LEU A 125 -15.08 9.45 13.39
N LYS A 126 -14.96 8.12 13.43
CA LYS A 126 -15.61 7.21 12.48
C LYS A 126 -17.12 7.44 12.44
N LYS A 127 -17.76 7.55 13.61
CA LYS A 127 -19.20 7.84 13.73
C LYS A 127 -19.56 9.18 13.10
N LYS A 128 -18.74 10.23 13.30
CA LYS A 128 -18.95 11.54 12.67
C LYS A 128 -18.82 11.49 11.15
N CYS A 129 -17.76 10.86 10.63
CA CYS A 129 -17.56 10.68 9.19
C CYS A 129 -18.72 9.88 8.56
N ASN A 130 -19.17 8.79 9.19
CA ASN A 130 -20.29 8.00 8.69
C ASN A 130 -21.60 8.80 8.68
N ARG A 131 -21.86 9.62 9.71
CA ARG A 131 -23.05 10.49 9.75
C ARG A 131 -23.00 11.57 8.67
N GLN A 132 -21.82 12.09 8.35
CA GLN A 132 -21.63 13.06 7.28
C GLN A 132 -21.86 12.40 5.91
N ALA A 133 -21.27 11.22 5.68
CA ALA A 133 -21.48 10.43 4.47
C ALA A 133 -22.96 10.04 4.28
N ALA A 134 -23.68 9.69 5.34
CA ALA A 134 -25.10 9.35 5.27
C ALA A 134 -26.01 10.53 4.87
N LYS A 135 -25.56 11.78 5.06
CA LYS A 135 -26.29 12.98 4.61
C LYS A 135 -26.05 13.27 3.12
N ASP A 136 -24.93 12.79 2.59
CA ASP A 136 -24.57 12.96 1.19
C ASP A 136 -25.11 11.78 0.38
N ARG A 137 -26.21 12.02 -0.34
CA ARG A 137 -26.88 11.01 -1.17
C ARG A 137 -26.03 10.51 -2.34
N SER A 138 -24.88 11.13 -2.60
CA SER A 138 -23.94 10.73 -3.64
C SER A 138 -22.86 9.74 -3.17
N VAL A 139 -22.71 9.53 -1.85
CA VAL A 139 -21.64 8.69 -1.30
C VAL A 139 -22.05 7.21 -1.35
N LYS A 140 -21.30 6.39 -2.11
CA LYS A 140 -21.45 4.92 -2.12
C LYS A 140 -21.40 4.39 -0.69
N VAL A 141 -22.41 3.61 -0.29
CA VAL A 141 -22.56 3.00 1.05
C VAL A 141 -21.53 1.88 1.27
N THR A 142 -20.96 1.33 0.20
CA THR A 142 -19.92 0.31 0.24
C THR A 142 -18.55 0.92 0.56
N VAL A 143 -17.93 0.45 1.64
CA VAL A 143 -16.56 0.81 1.99
C VAL A 143 -15.61 -0.07 1.18
N GLY A 144 -14.96 0.51 0.17
CA GLY A 144 -13.97 -0.17 -0.66
C GLY A 144 -14.20 0.11 -2.15
N LYS A 145 -13.22 -0.29 -2.97
CA LYS A 145 -13.36 -0.29 -4.43
C LYS A 145 -14.18 -1.51 -4.84
N ASP A 146 -15.01 -1.37 -5.87
CA ASP A 146 -15.81 -2.48 -6.37
C ASP A 146 -14.88 -3.60 -6.88
N PRO A 147 -15.23 -4.89 -6.69
CA PRO A 147 -14.41 -5.98 -7.20
C PRO A 147 -14.34 -5.89 -8.72
N LEU A 148 -13.13 -6.08 -9.28
CA LEU A 148 -12.94 -6.12 -10.73
C LEU A 148 -13.84 -7.21 -11.33
N PRO A 149 -14.82 -6.88 -12.19
CA PRO A 149 -15.68 -7.90 -12.77
C PRO A 149 -14.88 -8.86 -13.64
N PHE A 150 -15.30 -10.12 -13.67
CA PHE A 150 -14.62 -11.16 -14.46
C PHE A 150 -14.60 -10.82 -15.95
N THR A 151 -15.66 -10.20 -16.48
CA THR A 151 -15.74 -9.72 -17.86
C THR A 151 -14.64 -8.71 -18.18
N ILE A 152 -14.44 -7.73 -17.29
CA ILE A 152 -13.37 -6.73 -17.43
C ILE A 152 -12.00 -7.39 -17.31
N TYR A 153 -11.80 -8.30 -16.35
CA TYR A 153 -10.57 -9.08 -16.24
C TYR A 153 -10.21 -9.80 -17.55
N GLN A 154 -11.19 -10.42 -18.22
CA GLN A 154 -10.98 -11.07 -19.51
C GLN A 154 -10.58 -10.09 -20.61
N VAL A 155 -11.24 -8.92 -20.68
CA VAL A 155 -10.91 -7.86 -21.65
C VAL A 155 -9.49 -7.36 -21.42
N LEU A 156 -9.13 -7.00 -20.18
CA LEU A 156 -7.78 -6.53 -19.83
C LEU A 156 -6.71 -7.56 -20.23
N ALA A 157 -6.95 -8.85 -19.93
CA ALA A 157 -6.00 -9.90 -20.25
C ALA A 157 -5.87 -10.14 -21.76
N LYS A 158 -6.96 -9.98 -22.52
CA LYS A 158 -6.98 -10.06 -23.98
C LYS A 158 -6.23 -8.87 -24.60
N GLU A 159 -6.52 -7.66 -24.17
CA GLU A 159 -5.86 -6.46 -24.70
C GLU A 159 -4.35 -6.48 -24.47
N MET A 160 -3.91 -6.90 -23.28
CA MET A 160 -2.48 -7.07 -23.03
C MET A 160 -1.85 -8.19 -23.86
N LEU A 161 -2.57 -9.26 -24.20
CA LEU A 161 -2.07 -10.34 -25.06
C LEU A 161 -1.89 -9.89 -26.51
N CYS A 162 -2.75 -9.00 -27.01
CA CYS A 162 -2.70 -8.50 -28.39
C CYS A 162 -1.56 -7.51 -28.65
N LYS A 163 -0.90 -7.00 -27.59
CA LYS A 163 0.17 -5.99 -27.72
C LYS A 163 1.55 -6.61 -27.69
N MET A 164 2.35 -6.34 -28.72
CA MET A 164 3.74 -6.82 -28.86
C MET A 164 4.74 -5.98 -28.05
N ASP A 165 4.41 -5.65 -26.80
CA ASP A 165 5.29 -4.93 -25.88
C ASP A 165 5.50 -5.77 -24.61
N ARG A 166 6.77 -5.94 -24.25
CA ARG A 166 7.22 -6.72 -23.09
C ARG A 166 6.55 -6.27 -21.79
N GLU A 167 6.23 -4.99 -21.63
CA GLU A 167 5.52 -4.52 -20.43
C GLU A 167 4.10 -5.08 -20.33
N PHE A 168 3.37 -5.22 -21.45
CA PHE A 168 2.03 -5.83 -21.44
C PHE A 168 2.09 -7.33 -21.18
N ILE A 169 3.12 -8.03 -21.69
CA ILE A 169 3.36 -9.46 -21.40
C ILE A 169 3.63 -9.67 -19.91
N TRP A 170 4.50 -8.83 -19.32
CA TRP A 170 4.78 -8.83 -17.89
C TRP A 170 3.51 -8.53 -17.07
N GLY A 171 2.80 -7.45 -17.41
CA GLY A 171 1.60 -7.02 -16.69
C GLY A 171 0.46 -8.03 -16.75
N ARG A 172 0.26 -8.64 -17.92
CA ARG A 172 -0.71 -9.73 -18.11
C ARG A 172 -0.40 -10.91 -17.19
N THR A 173 0.86 -11.34 -17.17
CA THR A 173 1.28 -12.47 -16.35
C THR A 173 1.14 -12.15 -14.86
N PHE A 174 1.56 -10.96 -14.44
CA PHE A 174 1.41 -10.50 -13.07
C PHE A 174 -0.06 -10.47 -12.63
N MET A 175 -0.96 -9.98 -13.47
CA MET A 175 -2.41 -9.92 -13.20
C MET A 175 -3.03 -11.33 -13.14
N ILE A 176 -2.78 -12.17 -14.13
CA ILE A 176 -3.35 -13.53 -14.21
C ILE A 176 -2.89 -14.40 -13.04
N ILE A 177 -1.61 -14.32 -12.66
CA ILE A 177 -1.10 -15.08 -11.49
C ILE A 177 -1.68 -14.52 -10.20
N SER A 178 -1.79 -13.20 -10.04
CA SER A 178 -2.44 -12.60 -8.87
C SER A 178 -3.90 -13.05 -8.75
N TRP A 179 -4.63 -13.10 -9.87
CA TRP A 179 -6.01 -13.55 -9.94
C TRP A 179 -6.16 -15.03 -9.56
N ASN A 180 -5.43 -15.93 -10.21
CA ASN A 180 -5.54 -17.37 -9.97
C ASN A 180 -5.09 -17.76 -8.56
N LEU A 181 -4.09 -17.07 -8.01
CA LEU A 181 -3.64 -17.30 -6.64
C LEU A 181 -4.52 -16.59 -5.60
N MET A 182 -5.48 -15.75 -5.99
CA MET A 182 -6.23 -14.88 -5.06
C MET A 182 -5.27 -14.13 -4.11
N SER A 183 -4.18 -13.63 -4.67
CA SER A 183 -3.04 -13.09 -3.92
C SER A 183 -2.99 -11.58 -4.02
N ARG A 184 -2.59 -10.93 -2.93
CA ARG A 184 -2.23 -9.51 -2.97
C ARG A 184 -1.00 -9.33 -3.84
N SER A 185 -0.88 -8.18 -4.51
CA SER A 185 0.27 -7.86 -5.38
C SER A 185 1.61 -7.98 -4.65
N SER A 186 1.68 -7.71 -3.34
CA SER A 186 2.88 -7.92 -2.53
C SER A 186 3.31 -9.38 -2.46
N ASN A 187 2.36 -10.31 -2.37
CA ASN A 187 2.62 -11.74 -2.32
C ASN A 187 3.01 -12.25 -3.71
N THR A 188 2.30 -11.80 -4.75
CA THR A 188 2.63 -12.16 -6.15
C THR A 188 4.03 -11.66 -6.52
N ALA A 189 4.38 -10.43 -6.16
CA ALA A 189 5.72 -9.86 -6.39
C ALA A 189 6.83 -10.57 -5.61
N GLY A 190 6.49 -11.26 -4.52
CA GLY A 190 7.41 -12.03 -3.70
C GLY A 190 7.57 -13.49 -4.11
N LEU A 191 6.90 -13.94 -5.18
CA LEU A 191 7.03 -15.32 -5.65
C LEU A 191 8.45 -15.61 -6.13
N LEU A 192 8.99 -16.74 -5.68
CA LEU A 192 10.28 -17.27 -6.10
C LEU A 192 10.08 -18.47 -7.01
N TYR A 193 11.06 -18.74 -7.88
CA TYR A 193 11.08 -19.95 -8.70
C TYR A 193 11.05 -21.22 -7.85
N ASN A 194 11.75 -21.23 -6.72
CA ASN A 194 11.77 -22.36 -5.78
C ASN A 194 10.46 -22.56 -5.02
N HIS A 195 9.46 -21.68 -5.21
CA HIS A 195 8.12 -21.85 -4.66
C HIS A 195 7.14 -22.43 -5.67
N MET A 196 7.62 -22.82 -6.85
CA MET A 196 6.80 -23.41 -7.90
C MET A 196 7.14 -24.89 -8.02
N ASP A 197 6.11 -25.70 -8.19
CA ASP A 197 6.26 -27.14 -8.40
C ASP A 197 5.15 -27.63 -9.33
N PHE A 198 5.26 -28.85 -9.82
CA PHE A 198 4.23 -29.49 -10.63
C PHE A 198 3.90 -30.86 -10.03
N ALA A 199 2.65 -31.04 -9.62
CA ALA A 199 2.17 -32.30 -9.08
C ALA A 199 0.92 -32.76 -9.83
N ASN A 200 0.99 -33.96 -10.41
CA ASN A 200 -0.06 -34.54 -11.24
C ASN A 200 -0.41 -33.65 -12.44
N ASP A 201 -1.58 -33.01 -12.42
CA ASP A 201 -2.09 -32.09 -13.45
C ASP A 201 -2.12 -30.62 -12.99
N ALA A 202 -1.65 -30.36 -11.77
CA ALA A 202 -1.68 -29.05 -11.14
C ALA A 202 -0.29 -28.40 -11.12
N PHE A 203 -0.22 -27.16 -11.62
CA PHE A 203 0.92 -26.31 -11.32
C PHE A 203 0.73 -25.67 -9.95
N GLN A 204 1.72 -25.80 -9.08
CA GLN A 204 1.61 -25.51 -7.66
C GLN A 204 2.44 -24.28 -7.29
N PHE A 205 1.86 -23.41 -6.47
CA PHE A 205 2.54 -22.26 -5.87
C PHE A 205 2.51 -22.33 -4.35
N TYR A 206 3.69 -22.36 -3.73
CA TYR A 206 3.87 -22.30 -2.29
C TYR A 206 3.97 -20.85 -1.83
N ILE A 207 2.98 -20.38 -1.06
CA ILE A 207 2.99 -19.02 -0.51
C ILE A 207 3.50 -19.07 0.93
N ILE A 208 4.75 -18.63 1.13
CA ILE A 208 5.43 -18.63 2.43
C ILE A 208 4.77 -17.68 3.43
N HIS A 209 4.32 -16.50 2.99
CA HIS A 209 3.76 -15.49 3.87
C HIS A 209 2.24 -15.41 3.73
N GLN A 210 1.53 -15.94 4.73
CA GLN A 210 0.09 -15.81 4.87
C GLN A 210 -0.24 -14.89 6.05
N LYS A 211 -1.11 -13.89 5.83
CA LYS A 211 -1.48 -12.91 6.88
C LYS A 211 -2.09 -13.58 8.12
N ASN A 212 -2.74 -14.73 7.94
CA ASN A 212 -3.42 -15.47 9.00
C ASN A 212 -2.52 -16.55 9.65
N ASP A 213 -1.26 -16.64 9.22
CA ASP A 213 -0.27 -17.55 9.78
C ASP A 213 1.13 -16.93 9.68
N GLN A 214 1.35 -15.92 10.53
CA GLN A 214 2.64 -15.20 10.57
C GLN A 214 3.74 -16.03 11.23
N ALA A 215 3.39 -16.97 12.11
CA ALA A 215 4.32 -17.90 12.75
C ALA A 215 4.74 -19.04 11.80
N GLY A 216 3.90 -19.38 10.81
CA GLY A 216 4.19 -20.42 9.84
C GLY A 216 3.94 -21.83 10.40
N ASP A 217 3.07 -21.93 11.42
CA ASP A 217 2.80 -23.16 12.14
C ASP A 217 1.88 -24.11 11.36
N LYS A 218 1.23 -23.62 10.30
CA LYS A 218 0.35 -24.45 9.45
C LYS A 218 1.12 -25.10 8.31
N ALA A 219 0.69 -26.31 7.96
CA ALA A 219 1.11 -26.98 6.74
C ALA A 219 0.90 -26.04 5.54
N ARG A 220 1.95 -25.88 4.74
CA ARG A 220 1.94 -24.96 3.59
C ARG A 220 1.35 -25.65 2.38
N ASP A 221 0.02 -25.77 2.38
CA ASP A 221 -0.68 -26.32 1.23
C ASP A 221 -0.43 -25.44 -0.02
N PRO A 222 -0.01 -26.03 -1.15
CA PRO A 222 0.20 -25.26 -2.36
C PRO A 222 -1.12 -24.76 -2.93
N LYS A 223 -1.07 -23.61 -3.58
CA LYS A 223 -2.18 -23.15 -4.43
C LYS A 223 -2.06 -23.79 -5.81
N HIS A 224 -3.07 -24.57 -6.17
CA HIS A 224 -3.13 -25.21 -7.48
C HIS A 224 -3.62 -24.24 -8.55
N VAL A 225 -2.94 -24.26 -9.69
CA VAL A 225 -3.21 -23.43 -10.87
C VAL A 225 -3.27 -24.35 -12.07
N TYR A 226 -4.35 -24.21 -12.85
CA TYR A 226 -4.65 -25.07 -13.99
C TYR A 226 -4.68 -24.28 -15.29
N ALA A 227 -4.40 -24.96 -16.40
CA ALA A 227 -4.54 -24.37 -17.72
C ALA A 227 -6.03 -24.08 -18.02
N ASN A 228 -6.30 -22.96 -18.69
CA ASN A 228 -7.61 -22.68 -19.27
C ASN A 228 -7.53 -22.83 -20.79
N THR A 229 -7.95 -23.99 -21.30
CA THR A 229 -7.93 -24.28 -22.74
C THR A 229 -9.04 -23.58 -23.51
N THR A 230 -10.14 -23.23 -22.84
CA THR A 230 -11.31 -22.58 -23.47
C THR A 230 -11.13 -21.07 -23.67
N ASN A 231 -10.30 -20.43 -22.83
CA ASN A 231 -10.00 -19.02 -22.93
C ASN A 231 -8.50 -18.76 -22.75
N PRO A 232 -7.73 -18.81 -23.86
CA PRO A 232 -6.29 -18.58 -23.84
C PRO A 232 -5.90 -17.21 -23.26
N SER A 233 -6.74 -16.18 -23.45
CA SER A 233 -6.47 -14.82 -22.99
C SER A 233 -6.30 -14.73 -21.47
N ILE A 234 -6.92 -15.60 -20.69
CA ILE A 234 -6.78 -15.66 -19.22
C ILE A 234 -6.08 -16.93 -18.71
N CYS A 235 -5.51 -17.74 -19.60
CA CYS A 235 -4.85 -18.99 -19.23
C CYS A 235 -3.52 -18.71 -18.48
N PRO A 236 -3.38 -19.13 -17.21
CA PRO A 236 -2.18 -18.86 -16.42
C PRO A 236 -0.95 -19.59 -16.96
N ILE A 237 -1.10 -20.84 -17.41
CA ILE A 237 0.00 -21.64 -17.97
C ILE A 237 0.51 -21.03 -19.27
N LEU A 238 -0.39 -20.62 -20.17
CA LEU A 238 0.00 -19.91 -21.39
C LEU A 238 0.67 -18.57 -21.07
N SER A 239 0.15 -17.82 -20.11
CA SER A 239 0.77 -16.55 -19.71
C SER A 239 2.20 -16.72 -19.19
N LEU A 240 2.44 -17.73 -18.35
CA LEU A 240 3.78 -18.05 -17.86
C LEU A 240 4.71 -18.50 -18.99
N GLY A 241 4.23 -19.33 -19.92
CA GLY A 241 5.02 -19.75 -21.07
C GLY A 241 5.49 -18.57 -21.92
N ILE A 242 4.58 -17.65 -22.29
CA ILE A 242 4.93 -16.44 -23.04
C ILE A 242 5.88 -15.55 -22.22
N TYR A 243 5.64 -15.42 -20.91
CA TYR A 243 6.51 -14.67 -20.02
C TYR A 243 7.94 -15.21 -20.01
N TRP A 244 8.14 -16.52 -19.81
CA TRP A 244 9.48 -17.12 -19.79
C TRP A 244 10.22 -17.05 -21.12
N LEU A 245 9.50 -17.06 -22.24
CA LEU A 245 10.10 -16.83 -23.57
C LEU A 245 10.63 -15.40 -23.72
N MET A 246 10.01 -14.41 -23.07
CA MET A 246 10.38 -12.99 -23.16
C MET A 246 11.29 -12.49 -22.05
N PHE A 247 11.26 -13.17 -20.90
CA PHE A 247 12.02 -12.85 -19.69
C PHE A 247 12.78 -14.10 -19.26
N PRO A 248 14.01 -14.31 -19.80
CA PRO A 248 14.83 -15.46 -19.47
C PRO A 248 15.03 -15.61 -17.96
N VAL A 249 15.05 -16.85 -17.49
CA VAL A 249 15.29 -17.16 -16.08
C VAL A 249 16.76 -16.91 -15.78
N ASP A 250 17.06 -15.77 -15.17
CA ASP A 250 18.37 -15.46 -14.62
C ASP A 250 18.30 -15.39 -13.09
N HIS A 251 18.69 -16.48 -12.44
CA HIS A 251 18.68 -16.58 -10.98
C HIS A 251 19.64 -15.59 -10.30
N SER A 252 20.74 -15.21 -10.97
CA SER A 252 21.76 -14.32 -10.41
C SER A 252 21.26 -12.88 -10.30
N THR A 253 20.60 -12.37 -11.34
CA THR A 253 20.08 -11.00 -11.39
C THR A 253 18.70 -10.87 -10.72
N SER A 254 17.87 -11.92 -10.75
CA SER A 254 16.51 -11.90 -10.18
C SER A 254 16.44 -12.19 -8.68
N GLY A 255 17.54 -12.68 -8.08
CA GLY A 255 17.51 -13.23 -6.72
C GLY A 255 16.51 -14.40 -6.58
N GLY A 256 16.31 -15.16 -7.67
CA GLY A 256 15.35 -16.24 -7.76
C GLY A 256 13.88 -15.82 -7.83
N ARG A 257 13.57 -14.53 -7.98
CA ARG A 257 12.19 -14.03 -8.07
C ARG A 257 11.57 -14.30 -9.44
N LEU A 258 10.31 -14.73 -9.46
CA LEU A 258 9.53 -14.85 -10.68
C LEU A 258 9.37 -13.48 -11.37
N PHE A 259 9.13 -12.42 -10.58
CA PHE A 259 9.03 -11.04 -11.04
C PHE A 259 10.19 -10.20 -10.47
N PRO A 260 11.29 -10.02 -11.20
CA PRO A 260 12.50 -9.35 -10.68
C PRO A 260 12.30 -7.83 -10.52
N GLY A 261 12.90 -7.27 -9.46
CA GLY A 261 12.87 -5.84 -9.11
C GLY A 261 12.08 -5.54 -7.83
N THR A 262 12.21 -4.32 -7.30
CA THR A 262 11.75 -3.93 -5.95
C THR A 262 10.36 -3.29 -5.90
N SER A 263 9.83 -2.82 -7.04
CA SER A 263 8.61 -2.00 -7.09
C SER A 263 7.56 -2.56 -8.07
N GLN A 264 7.33 -3.88 -8.05
CA GLN A 264 6.39 -4.52 -8.99
C GLN A 264 4.95 -3.98 -8.88
N TYR A 265 4.49 -3.67 -7.67
CA TYR A 265 3.18 -3.03 -7.48
C TYR A 265 3.09 -1.71 -8.25
N GLU A 266 4.09 -0.84 -8.07
CA GLU A 266 4.11 0.46 -8.74
C GLU A 266 4.29 0.32 -10.25
N ARG A 267 5.06 -0.67 -10.71
CA ARG A 267 5.20 -1.01 -12.15
C ARG A 267 3.85 -1.40 -12.74
N PHE A 268 3.12 -2.30 -12.07
CA PHE A 268 1.77 -2.69 -12.51
C PHE A 268 0.81 -1.51 -12.47
N ARG A 269 0.83 -0.73 -11.39
CA ARG A 269 -0.01 0.47 -11.24
C ARG A 269 0.18 1.43 -12.40
N LYS A 270 1.43 1.76 -12.75
CA LYS A 270 1.74 2.65 -13.87
C LYS A 270 1.26 2.08 -15.20
N LEU A 271 1.53 0.81 -15.48
CA LEU A 271 1.03 0.14 -16.68
C LEU A 271 -0.49 0.17 -16.75
N PHE A 272 -1.15 -0.15 -15.65
CA PHE A 272 -2.60 -0.23 -15.54
C PHE A 272 -3.24 1.14 -15.75
N SER A 273 -2.89 2.14 -14.93
CA SER A 273 -3.55 3.46 -14.98
C SER A 273 -3.13 4.31 -16.18
N GLN A 274 -1.86 4.29 -16.58
CA GLN A 274 -1.35 5.21 -17.61
C GLN A 274 -1.51 4.66 -19.02
N ARG A 275 -1.62 3.34 -19.19
CA ARG A 275 -1.62 2.72 -20.52
C ARG A 275 -2.86 1.88 -20.76
N LEU A 276 -3.21 0.97 -19.84
CA LEU A 276 -4.30 0.03 -20.07
C LEU A 276 -5.68 0.66 -19.95
N LEU A 277 -5.91 1.49 -18.92
CA LEU A 277 -7.19 2.18 -18.73
C LEU A 277 -7.45 3.31 -19.74
N ASN A 278 -6.44 3.70 -20.50
CA ASN A 278 -6.56 4.68 -21.60
C ASN A 278 -6.77 4.01 -22.96
N ASP A 279 -6.83 2.69 -23.01
CA ASP A 279 -7.07 1.95 -24.24
C ASP A 279 -8.54 2.01 -24.65
N ARG A 280 -8.81 2.22 -25.95
CA ARG A 280 -10.16 2.40 -26.49
C ARG A 280 -11.05 1.18 -26.24
N ASP A 281 -10.52 -0.02 -26.40
CA ASP A 281 -11.30 -1.26 -26.28
C ASP A 281 -11.59 -1.56 -24.80
N VAL A 282 -10.64 -1.22 -23.92
CA VAL A 282 -10.86 -1.27 -22.47
C VAL A 282 -11.92 -0.28 -22.03
N LEU A 283 -11.85 0.98 -22.46
CA LEU A 283 -12.84 2.01 -22.12
C LEU A 283 -14.25 1.63 -22.58
N THR A 284 -14.37 1.12 -23.81
CA THR A 284 -15.64 0.63 -24.35
C THR A 284 -16.20 -0.52 -23.51
N ALA A 285 -15.34 -1.45 -23.07
CA ALA A 285 -15.76 -2.54 -22.20
C ALA A 285 -16.21 -2.05 -20.82
N LEU A 286 -15.55 -1.04 -20.25
CA LEU A 286 -15.96 -0.44 -18.97
C LEU A 286 -17.34 0.20 -19.08
N GLU A 287 -17.56 1.02 -20.11
CA GLU A 287 -18.86 1.66 -20.38
C GLU A 287 -19.98 0.62 -20.55
N ASN A 288 -19.74 -0.44 -21.32
CA ASN A 288 -20.70 -1.54 -21.51
C ASN A 288 -21.05 -2.30 -20.23
N ASN A 289 -20.18 -2.25 -19.20
CA ASN A 289 -20.43 -2.84 -17.89
C ASN A 289 -20.89 -1.80 -16.85
N GLY A 290 -21.16 -0.55 -17.26
CA GLY A 290 -21.58 0.52 -16.37
C GLY A 290 -20.50 0.96 -15.38
N LEU A 291 -19.22 0.81 -15.74
CA LEU A 291 -18.07 1.17 -14.92
C LEU A 291 -17.33 2.38 -15.49
N HIS A 292 -16.78 3.20 -14.61
CA HIS A 292 -15.83 4.25 -14.97
C HIS A 292 -14.41 3.88 -14.52
N VAL A 293 -13.40 4.51 -15.14
CA VAL A 293 -11.99 4.31 -14.80
C VAL A 293 -11.73 4.53 -13.30
N GLY A 294 -12.40 5.52 -12.70
CA GLY A 294 -12.29 5.82 -11.26
C GLY A 294 -12.91 4.78 -10.33
N ASP A 295 -13.76 3.88 -10.84
CA ASP A 295 -14.30 2.75 -10.07
C ASP A 295 -13.28 1.62 -9.95
N LEU A 296 -12.31 1.53 -10.88
CA LEU A 296 -11.23 0.56 -10.83
C LEU A 296 -10.04 1.09 -10.04
N GLY A 297 -9.38 0.20 -9.31
CA GLY A 297 -8.34 0.63 -8.38
C GLY A 297 -7.06 1.10 -9.06
N GLU A 298 -6.74 2.39 -8.86
CA GLU A 298 -5.35 2.89 -8.86
C GLU A 298 -4.54 2.42 -7.65
#